data_AF-A0A0Q5NWW0-F1
#
_entry.id   AF-A0A0Q5NWW0-F1
#
_cell.length_a   1.000
_cell.length_b   1.000
_cell.length_c   1.000
_cell.angle_alpha   90.00
_cell.angle_beta   90.00
_cell.angle_gamma   90.00
#
_symmetry.space_group_name_H-M   'P 1'
#
loop_
_entity.id
_entity.type
_entity.pdbx_description
1 polymer ?
#
loop_
_entity_poly.entity_id
_entity_poly.type
_entity_poly.pdbx_seq_one_letter_code
_entity_poly.pdbx_strand_id
1 'polypeptide(L)'
;MNLGTGVLLITLASMLLTWLMFGVGIDNSRKKQIIYWLKSTVFLWAALVLWALYKEPEISFVIVGGVSLVFSALANLLRSGWVFMLP
;
A
#
# COMPACT_ATOMS: atom_id res chain seq x y z
N MET A 1 -16.49 -9.63 8.66
CA MET A 1 -15.66 -8.40 8.67
C MET A 1 -16.15 -7.47 7.57
N ASN A 2 -16.41 -6.21 7.90
CA ASN A 2 -16.85 -5.17 6.95
C ASN A 2 -15.71 -4.85 5.96
N LEU A 3 -16.04 -4.43 4.74
CA LEU A 3 -15.10 -3.97 3.71
C LEU A 3 -14.10 -2.96 4.29
N GLY A 4 -14.61 -1.90 4.95
CA GLY A 4 -13.78 -0.84 5.51
C GLY A 4 -12.81 -1.32 6.59
N THR A 5 -13.26 -2.21 7.48
CA THR A 5 -12.38 -2.83 8.50
C THR A 5 -11.27 -3.65 7.85
N GLY A 6 -11.59 -4.39 6.78
CA GLY A 6 -10.60 -5.16 6.03
C GLY A 6 -9.57 -4.27 5.32
N VAL A 7 -10.02 -3.18 4.68
CA VAL A 7 -9.12 -2.19 4.08
C VAL A 7 -8.16 -1.62 5.12
N LEU A 8 -8.65 -1.24 6.30
CA LEU A 8 -7.82 -0.74 7.40
C LEU A 8 -6.76 -1.77 7.85
N LEU A 9 -7.18 -3.00 8.13
CA LEU A 9 -6.27 -4.04 8.60
C LEU A 9 -5.23 -4.43 7.54
N ILE A 10 -5.64 -4.57 6.28
CA ILE A 10 -4.73 -4.86 5.16
C ILE A 10 -3.74 -3.72 4.98
N THR A 11 -4.20 -2.47 5.07
CA THR A 11 -3.32 -1.30 4.96
C THR A 11 -2.26 -1.31 6.07
N LEU A 12 -2.67 -1.47 7.33
CA LEU A 12 -1.73 -1.51 8.46
C LEU A 12 -0.74 -2.68 8.35
N ALA A 13 -1.23 -3.87 8.05
CA ALA A 13 -0.39 -5.06 7.87
C ALA A 13 0.60 -4.87 6.70
N SER A 14 0.12 -4.37 5.57
CA SER A 14 0.96 -4.06 4.40
C SER A 14 2.04 -3.04 4.73
N MET A 15 1.69 -1.98 5.46
CA MET A 15 2.64 -0.94 5.86
C MET A 15 3.77 -1.52 6.75
N LEU A 16 3.42 -2.38 7.72
CA LEU A 16 4.39 -3.05 8.58
C LEU A 16 5.29 -4.01 7.77
N LEU A 17 4.68 -4.87 6.95
CA LEU A 17 5.40 -5.87 6.15
C LEU A 17 6.34 -5.21 5.15
N THR A 18 5.88 -4.21 4.42
CA THR A 18 6.71 -3.50 3.43
C THR A 18 7.81 -2.67 4.10
N TRP A 19 7.60 -2.18 5.32
CA TRP A 19 8.67 -1.59 6.12
C TRP A 19 9.73 -2.61 6.52
N LEU A 20 9.35 -3.78 7.05
CA LEU A 20 10.30 -4.85 7.38
C LEU A 20 11.05 -5.36 6.15
N MET A 21 10.36 -5.57 5.03
CA MET A 21 10.93 -6.13 3.81
C MET A 21 11.79 -5.16 3.02
N PHE A 22 11.39 -3.89 2.94
CA PHE A 22 12.00 -2.93 2.03
C PHE A 22 12.50 -1.66 2.72
N GLY A 23 12.15 -1.37 3.97
CA GLY A 23 12.46 -0.10 4.63
C GLY A 23 13.65 -0.17 5.59
N VAL A 24 13.89 -1.33 6.23
CA VAL A 24 14.98 -1.52 7.19
C VAL A 24 16.33 -1.37 6.49
N GLY A 25 17.15 -0.41 6.94
CA GLY A 25 18.50 -0.19 6.43
C GLY A 25 18.59 0.53 5.08
N ILE A 26 17.52 1.20 4.63
CA ILE A 26 17.61 2.05 3.44
C ILE A 26 18.31 3.38 3.77
N ASP A 27 19.38 3.68 3.03
CA ASP A 27 19.99 5.01 3.02
C ASP A 27 19.03 6.08 2.49
N ASN A 28 19.22 7.31 2.95
CA ASN A 28 18.36 8.46 2.67
C ASN A 28 18.51 9.05 1.24
N SER A 29 18.45 8.18 0.22
CA SER A 29 18.50 8.55 -1.19
C SER A 29 17.09 8.68 -1.78
N ARG A 30 16.80 9.80 -2.46
CA ARG A 30 15.53 10.02 -3.18
C ARG A 30 15.17 8.87 -4.13
N LYS A 31 16.16 8.26 -4.78
CA LYS A 31 15.94 7.11 -5.67
C LYS A 31 15.44 5.88 -4.91
N LYS A 32 16.03 5.58 -3.75
CA LYS A 32 15.60 4.47 -2.88
C LYS A 32 14.20 4.72 -2.31
N GLN A 33 13.88 5.98 -1.95
CA GLN A 33 12.54 6.37 -1.50
C GLN A 33 11.46 6.14 -2.56
N ILE A 34 11.72 6.50 -3.82
CA ILE A 34 10.77 6.25 -4.93
C ILE A 34 10.59 4.75 -5.16
N ILE A 35 11.66 3.98 -5.16
CA ILE A 35 11.60 2.52 -5.33
C ILE A 35 10.82 1.86 -4.19
N TYR A 36 11.08 2.31 -2.95
CA TYR A 36 10.36 1.86 -1.77
C TYR A 36 8.86 2.14 -1.85
N TRP A 37 8.51 3.37 -2.23
CA TRP A 37 7.14 3.79 -2.44
C TRP A 37 6.45 2.95 -3.50
N LEU A 38 7.09 2.72 -4.65
CA LEU A 38 6.52 1.93 -5.74
C LEU A 38 6.27 0.49 -5.33
N LYS A 39 7.26 -0.18 -4.71
CA LYS A 39 7.12 -1.56 -4.21
C LYS A 39 5.99 -1.68 -3.20
N SER A 40 5.93 -0.75 -2.25
CA SER A 40 4.89 -0.74 -1.22
C SER A 40 3.49 -0.47 -1.80
N THR A 41 3.42 0.39 -2.83
CA THR A 41 2.17 0.70 -3.56
C THR A 41 1.65 -0.52 -4.30
N VAL A 42 2.50 -1.22 -5.05
CA VAL A 42 2.10 -2.43 -5.79
C VAL A 42 1.63 -3.53 -4.83
N PHE A 43 2.34 -3.71 -3.70
CA PHE A 43 1.96 -4.70 -2.71
C PHE A 43 0.59 -4.42 -2.09
N LEU A 44 0.37 -3.19 -1.61
CA LEU A 44 -0.92 -2.80 -1.03
C LEU A 44 -2.05 -2.85 -2.08
N TRP A 45 -1.76 -2.41 -3.30
CA TRP A 45 -2.71 -2.41 -4.41
C TRP A 45 -3.23 -3.82 -4.69
N ALA A 46 -2.33 -4.79 -4.86
CA ALA A 46 -2.72 -6.18 -5.11
C ALA A 46 -3.57 -6.74 -3.96
N ALA A 47 -3.20 -6.47 -2.71
CA ALA A 47 -3.95 -6.94 -1.54
C ALA A 47 -5.36 -6.32 -1.46
N LEU A 48 -5.50 -5.02 -1.75
CA LEU A 48 -6.78 -4.33 -1.74
C LEU A 48 -7.68 -4.77 -2.90
N VAL A 49 -7.12 -4.98 -4.09
CA VAL A 49 -7.88 -5.52 -5.23
C VAL A 49 -8.42 -6.90 -4.92
N LEU A 50 -7.58 -7.80 -4.40
CA LEU A 50 -8.01 -9.14 -4.01
C LEU A 50 -9.11 -9.11 -2.94
N TRP A 51 -8.95 -8.26 -1.92
CA TRP A 51 -9.95 -8.12 -0.86
C TRP A 51 -11.27 -7.56 -1.35
N ALA A 52 -11.23 -6.50 -2.17
CA ALA A 52 -12.42 -5.86 -2.69
C ALA A 52 -13.18 -6.77 -3.65
N LEU A 53 -12.50 -7.48 -4.55
CA LEU A 53 -13.15 -8.47 -5.44
C LEU A 53 -13.73 -9.65 -4.66
N TYR A 54 -13.09 -10.05 -3.56
CA TYR A 54 -13.62 -11.10 -2.69
C TYR A 54 -14.88 -10.65 -1.93
N LYS A 55 -14.96 -9.36 -1.55
CA LYS A 55 -16.09 -8.83 -0.79
C LYS A 55 -17.24 -8.33 -1.64
N GLU A 56 -16.94 -7.71 -2.76
CA GLU A 56 -17.88 -7.06 -3.66
C GLU A 56 -17.59 -7.51 -5.10
N PRO A 57 -17.86 -8.79 -5.44
CA PRO A 57 -17.52 -9.35 -6.74
C PRO A 57 -18.28 -8.71 -7.91
N GLU A 58 -19.37 -8.00 -7.63
CA GLU A 58 -20.19 -7.34 -8.65
C GLU A 58 -19.61 -6.01 -9.13
N ILE A 59 -18.64 -5.44 -8.40
CA ILE A 59 -17.96 -4.21 -8.83
C ILE A 59 -16.96 -4.55 -9.93
N SER A 60 -16.96 -3.75 -11.00
CA SER A 60 -16.00 -3.90 -12.10
C SER A 60 -14.55 -3.92 -11.61
N PHE A 61 -13.79 -4.92 -12.09
CA PHE A 61 -12.35 -5.05 -11.83
C PHE A 61 -11.57 -3.76 -12.13
N VAL A 62 -11.94 -3.04 -13.18
CA VAL A 62 -11.28 -1.79 -13.58
C VAL A 62 -11.49 -0.70 -12.52
N ILE A 63 -12.70 -0.62 -11.95
CA ILE A 63 -13.04 0.35 -10.91
C ILE A 63 -12.30 -0.01 -9.62
N VAL A 64 -12.38 -1.27 -9.19
CA VAL A 64 -11.68 -1.75 -7.98
C VAL A 64 -10.17 -1.54 -8.12
N GLY A 65 -9.60 -1.91 -9.28
CA GLY A 65 -8.20 -1.73 -9.60
C GLY A 65 -7.76 -0.28 -9.54
N GLY A 66 -8.51 0.62 -10.19
CA GLY A 66 -8.21 2.05 -10.23
C GLY A 66 -8.28 2.70 -8.84
N VAL A 67 -9.38 2.51 -8.11
CA VAL A 67 -9.57 3.09 -6.77
C VAL A 67 -8.52 2.56 -5.80
N SER A 68 -8.27 1.25 -5.81
CA SER A 68 -7.25 0.63 -4.95
C SER A 68 -5.86 1.15 -5.27
N LEU A 69 -5.55 1.43 -6.54
CA LEU A 69 -4.24 1.93 -6.95
C LEU A 69 -4.01 3.34 -6.44
N VAL A 70 -4.99 4.23 -6.65
CA VAL A 70 -4.93 5.62 -6.18
C VAL A 70 -4.79 5.66 -4.66
N PHE A 71 -5.62 4.89 -3.95
CA PHE A 71 -5.52 4.79 -2.49
C PHE A 71 -4.16 4.27 -2.04
N SER A 72 -3.66 3.20 -2.65
CA SER A 72 -2.37 2.59 -2.29
C SER A 72 -1.19 3.54 -2.52
N ALA A 73 -1.25 4.30 -3.62
CA ALA A 73 -0.23 5.27 -3.99
C ALA A 73 -0.19 6.42 -2.97
N LEU A 74 -1.35 6.98 -2.62
CA LEU A 74 -1.47 8.06 -1.64
C LEU A 74 -1.04 7.62 -0.24
N ALA A 75 -1.56 6.48 0.23
CA ALA A 75 -1.25 5.94 1.56
C ALA A 75 0.26 5.68 1.72
N ASN A 76 0.91 5.10 0.71
CA ASN A 76 2.34 4.87 0.76
C ASN A 76 3.19 6.11 0.50
N LEU A 77 2.69 7.13 -0.21
CA LEU A 77 3.43 8.38 -0.42
C LEU A 77 3.60 9.14 0.89
N LEU A 78 2.53 9.23 1.67
CA LEU A 78 2.57 9.85 3.01
C LEU A 78 3.54 9.09 3.92
N ARG A 79 3.42 7.76 3.94
CA ARG A 79 4.26 6.89 4.77
C ARG A 79 5.73 6.89 4.35
N SER A 80 6.04 6.91 3.05
CA SER A 80 7.42 6.98 2.57
C SER A 80 8.08 8.32 2.89
N GLY A 81 7.30 9.39 3.09
CA GLY A 81 7.81 10.62 3.71
C GLY A 81 8.26 10.36 5.15
N TRP A 82 7.42 9.72 5.96
CA TRP A 82 7.68 9.51 7.39
C TRP A 82 8.85 8.57 7.66
N VAL A 83 8.95 7.46 6.91
CA VAL A 83 10.01 6.45 7.05
C VAL A 83 11.40 7.02 6.76
N PHE A 84 11.51 8.04 5.91
CA PHE A 84 12.78 8.65 5.51
C PHE A 84 13.06 9.99 6.22
N MET A 85 12.07 10.51 6.96
CA MET A 85 12.22 11.69 7.84
C MET A 85 12.72 11.33 9.24
N LEU A 86 12.50 10.08 9.69
CA LEU A 86 13.03 9.59 10.97
C LEU A 86 14.46 9.05 10.74
N PRO A 87 15.50 9.69 11.33
CA PRO A 87 16.88 9.20 11.25
C PRO A 87 17.09 7.87 11.99
#